data_AF-A0A7C2II78-F1
#
_entry.id   AF-A0A7C2II78-F1
#
_cell.length_a   1.000
_cell.length_b   1.000
_cell.length_c   1.000
_cell.angle_alpha   90.00
_cell.angle_beta   90.00
_cell.angle_gamma   90.00
#
_symmetry.space_group_name_H-M   'P 1'
#
loop_
_entity.id
_entity.type
_entity.pdbx_description
1 polymer ?
#
loop_
_entity_poly.entity_id
_entity_poly.type
_entity_poly.pdbx_seq_one_letter_code
_entity_poly.pdbx_strand_id
1 'polypeptide(L)'
;MKILKPLPHSVIDYLWAGTMMAAPWLFGFSKNKKATINCVSSGACILGLSLMTRYPLSAVKLIPFPTHGIIEGLAGGLTAADPWILGFSENKRARWTHLIAGLSTLAVVAMTDYKAAGRPARYTVRDGRGAGLAEAMRDQPPHMPEGEKPNLGPPTHFPEEVEGGTAQATRSGTR
;
A
#
# COMPACT_ATOMS: atom_id res chain seq x y z
N MET A 1 -22.87 -2.59 -0.98
CA MET A 1 -21.69 -1.92 -1.58
C MET A 1 -20.76 -1.51 -0.47
N LYS A 2 -19.44 -1.69 -0.59
CA LYS A 2 -18.49 -1.20 0.42
C LYS A 2 -18.26 0.31 0.22
N ILE A 3 -18.27 1.07 1.30
CA ILE A 3 -18.40 2.54 1.28
C ILE A 3 -17.02 3.21 1.33
N LEU A 4 -16.11 2.71 2.17
CA LEU A 4 -14.80 3.31 2.36
C LEU A 4 -13.82 2.90 1.27
N LYS A 5 -13.29 3.89 0.56
CA LYS A 5 -12.25 3.73 -0.47
C LYS A 5 -10.84 3.88 0.14
N PRO A 6 -9.77 3.49 -0.58
CA PRO A 6 -8.41 3.52 -0.03
C PRO A 6 -7.94 4.91 0.44
N LEU A 7 -8.37 5.99 -0.23
CA LEU A 7 -7.98 7.35 0.16
C LEU A 7 -8.60 7.76 1.52
N PRO A 8 -9.94 7.77 1.71
CA PRO A 8 -10.53 8.05 3.02
C PRO A 8 -10.00 7.14 4.13
N HIS A 9 -9.81 5.85 3.84
CA HIS A 9 -9.25 4.91 4.80
C HIS A 9 -7.83 5.30 5.23
N SER A 10 -6.96 5.65 4.27
CA SER A 10 -5.60 6.10 4.61
C SER A 10 -5.56 7.37 5.46
N VAL A 11 -6.55 8.27 5.35
CA VAL A 11 -6.66 9.44 6.23
C VAL A 11 -7.09 9.02 7.62
N ILE A 12 -8.08 8.12 7.71
CA ILE A 12 -8.57 7.57 8.99
C ILE A 12 -7.43 6.91 9.76
N ASP A 13 -6.62 6.09 9.10
CA ASP A 13 -5.44 5.44 9.69
C ASP A 13 -4.51 6.40 10.43
N TYR A 14 -4.08 7.48 9.76
CA TYR A 14 -3.14 8.43 10.35
C TYR A 14 -3.75 9.20 11.51
N LEU A 15 -5.02 9.61 11.40
CA LEU A 15 -5.75 10.24 12.49
C LEU A 15 -5.92 9.29 13.67
N TRP A 16 -6.18 8.03 13.38
CA TRP A 16 -6.39 6.99 14.38
C TRP A 16 -5.11 6.64 15.13
N ALA A 17 -4.00 6.49 14.40
CA ALA A 17 -2.67 6.31 14.98
C ALA A 17 -2.31 7.45 15.94
N GLY A 18 -2.47 8.70 15.49
CA GLY A 18 -2.23 9.87 16.34
C GLY A 18 -3.15 9.93 17.56
N THR A 19 -4.43 9.59 17.38
CA THR A 19 -5.41 9.54 18.47
C THR A 19 -5.03 8.50 19.51
N MET A 20 -4.66 7.29 19.09
CA MET A 20 -4.22 6.21 19.99
C MET A 20 -2.95 6.60 20.76
N MET A 21 -1.98 7.22 20.08
CA MET A 21 -0.78 7.71 20.75
C MET A 21 -1.11 8.81 21.77
N ALA A 22 -2.06 9.71 21.50
CA ALA A 22 -2.42 10.79 22.42
C ALA A 22 -3.44 10.38 23.51
N ALA A 23 -4.19 9.29 23.30
CA ALA A 23 -5.33 8.87 24.11
C ALA A 23 -5.05 8.76 25.63
N PRO A 24 -3.91 8.25 26.11
CA PRO A 24 -3.65 8.16 27.55
C PRO A 24 -3.70 9.51 28.26
N TRP A 25 -3.24 10.57 27.59
CA TRP A 25 -3.26 11.93 28.11
C TRP A 25 -4.62 12.59 27.90
N LEU A 26 -5.20 12.46 26.71
CA LEU A 26 -6.50 13.06 26.37
C LEU A 26 -7.63 12.54 27.25
N PHE A 27 -7.62 11.23 27.54
CA PHE A 27 -8.68 10.59 28.32
C PHE A 27 -8.26 10.29 29.77
N GLY A 28 -7.08 10.74 30.19
CA GLY A 28 -6.66 10.76 31.59
C GLY A 28 -6.46 9.38 32.21
N PHE A 29 -5.80 8.47 31.49
CA PHE A 29 -5.34 7.16 32.00
C PHE A 29 -3.82 6.96 31.90
N SER A 30 -3.06 8.00 31.59
CA SER A 30 -1.59 8.00 31.47
C SER A 30 -0.83 7.49 32.70
N LYS A 31 -1.43 7.55 33.90
CA LYS A 31 -0.86 7.00 35.14
C LYS A 31 -0.87 5.46 35.17
N ASN A 32 -1.71 4.81 34.38
CA ASN A 32 -1.69 3.34 34.25
C ASN A 32 -0.65 2.96 33.19
N LYS A 33 0.52 2.50 33.65
CA LYS A 33 1.66 2.17 32.77
C LYS A 33 1.30 1.15 31.69
N LYS A 34 0.60 0.07 32.05
CA LYS A 34 0.24 -1.00 31.11
C LYS A 34 -0.66 -0.48 29.99
N ALA A 35 -1.74 0.21 30.36
CA ALA A 35 -2.67 0.78 29.39
C ALA A 35 -2.02 1.85 28.51
N THR A 36 -1.14 2.66 29.08
CA THR A 36 -0.42 3.73 28.36
C THR A 36 0.54 3.16 27.34
N ILE A 37 1.40 2.23 27.75
CA ILE A 37 2.36 1.58 26.85
C ILE A 37 1.60 0.89 25.72
N ASN A 38 0.57 0.10 26.05
CA ASN A 38 -0.22 -0.62 25.06
C ASN A 38 -0.87 0.33 24.03
N CYS A 39 -1.55 1.37 24.49
CA CYS A 39 -2.25 2.31 23.62
C CYS A 39 -1.28 3.08 22.69
N VAL A 40 -0.15 3.53 23.24
CA VAL A 40 0.89 4.22 22.46
C VAL A 40 1.56 3.28 21.47
N SER A 41 1.90 2.05 21.88
CA SER A 41 2.51 1.07 20.97
C SER A 41 1.55 0.66 19.87
N SER A 42 0.27 0.48 20.16
CA SER A 42 -0.74 0.17 19.15
C SER A 42 -0.87 1.31 18.14
N GLY A 43 -0.91 2.57 18.59
CA GLY A 43 -0.88 3.73 17.70
C GLY A 43 0.37 3.78 16.81
N ALA A 44 1.55 3.48 17.37
CA ALA A 44 2.80 3.42 16.61
C ALA A 44 2.81 2.25 15.60
N CYS A 45 2.26 1.09 15.96
CA CYS A 45 2.11 -0.06 15.06
C CYS A 45 1.16 0.26 13.89
N ILE A 46 0.03 0.93 14.15
CA ILE A 46 -0.88 1.41 13.10
C ILE A 46 -0.12 2.36 12.18
N LEU A 47 0.57 3.37 12.72
CA LEU A 47 1.36 4.31 11.92
C LEU A 47 2.39 3.60 11.03
N GLY A 48 3.16 2.66 11.58
CA GLY A 48 4.13 1.88 10.82
C GLY A 48 3.49 1.05 9.72
N LEU A 49 2.41 0.34 10.03
CA LEU A 49 1.65 -0.44 9.06
C LEU A 49 1.12 0.44 7.92
N SER A 50 0.52 1.59 8.25
CA SER A 50 -0.01 2.59 7.34
C SER A 50 1.06 3.15 6.39
N LEU A 51 2.23 3.52 6.92
CA LEU A 51 3.37 4.00 6.14
C LEU A 51 3.86 2.96 5.13
N MET A 52 3.75 1.68 5.45
CA MET A 52 4.22 0.55 4.64
C MET A 52 3.15 -0.03 3.70
N THR A 53 1.90 0.46 3.75
CA THR A 53 0.77 -0.13 3.03
C THR A 53 0.60 0.42 1.62
N ARG A 54 0.19 -0.42 0.65
CA ARG A 54 -0.07 -0.01 -0.73
C ARG A 54 -1.40 0.74 -0.89
N TYR A 55 -1.45 1.99 -0.43
CA TYR A 55 -2.57 2.92 -0.61
C TYR A 55 -2.07 4.38 -0.83
N PRO A 56 -2.95 5.38 -1.09
CA PRO A 56 -2.54 6.71 -1.56
C PRO A 56 -1.54 7.48 -0.69
N LEU A 57 -1.71 7.49 0.64
CA LEU A 57 -0.88 8.27 1.57
C LEU A 57 0.29 7.48 2.18
N SER A 58 0.81 6.46 1.50
CA SER A 58 1.90 5.63 2.02
C SER A 58 3.29 6.19 1.70
N ALA A 59 4.25 5.96 2.60
CA ALA A 59 5.65 6.31 2.36
C ALA A 59 6.37 5.21 1.56
N VAL A 60 6.11 3.95 1.89
CA VAL A 60 6.70 2.77 1.24
C VAL A 60 5.57 1.79 0.90
N LYS A 61 5.54 1.31 -0.35
CA LYS A 61 4.45 0.46 -0.87
C LYS A 61 4.75 -1.03 -0.72
N LEU A 62 5.03 -1.48 0.50
CA LEU A 62 5.44 -2.87 0.76
C LEU A 62 4.26 -3.84 0.92
N ILE A 63 3.30 -3.49 1.78
CA ILE A 63 2.23 -4.36 2.27
C ILE A 63 0.96 -4.18 1.42
N PRO A 64 0.41 -5.22 0.78
CA PRO A 64 -0.84 -5.10 0.03
C PRO A 64 -2.01 -4.62 0.90
N PHE A 65 -2.88 -3.77 0.36
CA PHE A 65 -4.01 -3.22 1.11
C PHE A 65 -4.99 -4.28 1.67
N PRO A 66 -5.29 -5.39 0.98
CA PRO A 66 -6.05 -6.49 1.59
C PRO A 66 -5.37 -7.11 2.81
N THR A 67 -4.03 -7.22 2.78
CA THR A 67 -3.25 -7.73 3.91
C THR A 67 -3.31 -6.76 5.09
N HIS A 68 -3.22 -5.45 4.83
CA HIS A 68 -3.45 -4.42 5.85
C HIS A 68 -4.80 -4.64 6.56
N GLY A 69 -5.89 -4.82 5.80
CA GLY A 69 -7.22 -5.02 6.38
C GLY A 69 -7.35 -6.26 7.27
N ILE A 70 -6.62 -7.35 6.96
CA ILE A 70 -6.58 -8.54 7.81
C ILE A 70 -5.87 -8.22 9.14
N ILE A 71 -4.70 -7.57 9.06
CA ILE A 71 -3.91 -7.18 10.24
C ILE A 71 -4.73 -6.21 11.11
N GLU A 72 -5.36 -5.21 10.48
CA GLU A 72 -6.21 -4.22 11.14
C GLU A 72 -7.41 -4.88 11.84
N GLY A 73 -8.07 -5.85 11.20
CA GLY A 73 -9.17 -6.61 11.83
C GLY A 73 -8.73 -7.40 13.07
N LEU A 74 -7.59 -8.10 12.98
CA LEU A 74 -7.03 -8.81 14.12
C LEU A 74 -6.62 -7.84 15.24
N ALA A 75 -5.95 -6.74 14.89
CA ALA A 75 -5.54 -5.71 15.83
C ALA A 75 -6.73 -5.04 16.51
N GLY A 76 -7.83 -4.79 15.78
CA GLY A 76 -9.06 -4.24 16.36
C GLY A 76 -9.69 -5.19 17.39
N GLY A 77 -9.75 -6.49 17.09
CA GLY A 77 -10.22 -7.50 18.03
C GLY A 77 -9.34 -7.60 19.28
N LEU A 78 -8.02 -7.63 19.10
CA LEU A 78 -7.04 -7.62 20.20
C LEU A 78 -7.16 -6.34 21.04
N THR A 79 -7.21 -5.18 20.40
CA THR A 79 -7.35 -3.88 21.08
C THR A 79 -8.60 -3.85 21.97
N ALA A 80 -9.72 -4.40 21.49
CA ALA A 80 -10.93 -4.50 22.30
C ALA A 80 -10.72 -5.42 23.53
N ALA A 81 -9.96 -6.51 23.39
CA ALA A 81 -9.72 -7.49 24.46
C ALA A 81 -8.55 -7.13 25.40
N ASP A 82 -7.65 -6.23 25.00
CA ASP A 82 -6.45 -5.83 25.74
C ASP A 82 -6.68 -5.49 27.23
N PRO A 83 -7.77 -4.79 27.63
CA PRO A 83 -7.99 -4.48 29.04
C PRO A 83 -7.99 -5.72 29.94
N TRP A 84 -8.51 -6.85 29.45
CA TRP A 84 -8.58 -8.09 30.21
C TRP A 84 -7.30 -8.90 30.05
N ILE A 85 -6.77 -9.03 28.83
CA ILE A 85 -5.57 -9.81 28.53
C ILE A 85 -4.35 -9.25 29.29
N LEU A 86 -4.23 -7.92 29.35
CA LEU A 86 -3.09 -7.23 29.95
C LEU A 86 -3.35 -6.81 31.41
N GLY A 87 -4.58 -7.01 31.91
CA GLY A 87 -4.95 -6.81 33.31
C GLY A 87 -5.03 -5.34 33.72
N PHE A 88 -5.63 -4.48 32.89
CA PHE A 88 -5.95 -3.09 33.23
C PHE A 88 -7.46 -2.76 33.14
N SER A 89 -8.31 -3.79 33.09
CA SER A 89 -9.77 -3.71 33.01
C SER A 89 -10.43 -2.90 34.13
N GLU A 90 -9.80 -2.83 35.31
CA GLU A 90 -10.30 -2.04 36.45
C GLU A 90 -10.20 -0.53 36.23
N ASN A 91 -9.29 -0.08 35.34
CA ASN A 91 -9.25 1.31 34.93
C ASN A 91 -10.36 1.57 33.90
N LYS A 92 -11.50 2.08 34.37
CA LYS A 92 -12.69 2.34 33.54
C LYS A 92 -12.38 3.18 32.29
N ARG A 93 -11.55 4.23 32.41
CA ARG A 93 -11.19 5.11 31.28
C ARG A 93 -10.41 4.33 30.23
N ALA A 94 -9.33 3.66 30.63
CA ALA A 94 -8.53 2.85 29.74
C ALA A 94 -9.35 1.73 29.08
N ARG A 95 -10.18 1.03 29.85
CA ARG A 95 -11.04 -0.05 29.33
C ARG A 95 -11.99 0.44 28.26
N TRP A 96 -12.73 1.52 28.52
CA TRP A 96 -13.67 2.06 27.54
C TRP A 96 -12.97 2.63 26.31
N THR A 97 -11.84 3.30 26.48
CA THR A 97 -11.04 3.78 25.34
C THR A 97 -10.63 2.62 24.42
N HIS A 98 -10.10 1.52 24.98
CA HIS A 98 -9.66 0.36 24.18
C HIS A 98 -10.84 -0.39 23.55
N LEU A 99 -11.96 -0.54 24.26
CA LEU A 99 -13.17 -1.15 23.72
C LEU A 99 -13.74 -0.36 22.54
N ILE A 100 -13.94 0.94 22.72
CA ILE A 100 -14.44 1.81 21.65
C ILE A 100 -13.45 1.78 20.50
N ALA A 101 -12.15 1.84 20.77
CA ALA A 101 -11.15 1.85 19.74
C ALA A 101 -11.15 0.56 18.90
N GLY A 102 -11.17 -0.60 19.56
CA GLY A 102 -11.23 -1.89 18.88
C GLY A 102 -12.50 -2.06 18.05
N LEU A 103 -13.66 -1.69 18.60
CA LEU A 103 -14.94 -1.77 17.88
C LEU A 103 -15.02 -0.79 16.71
N SER A 104 -14.53 0.44 16.86
CA SER A 104 -14.44 1.41 15.77
C SER A 104 -13.53 0.92 14.66
N THR A 105 -12.39 0.31 15.00
CA THR A 105 -11.48 -0.30 14.03
C THR A 105 -12.17 -1.44 13.26
N LEU A 106 -12.86 -2.34 13.95
CA LEU A 106 -13.63 -3.41 13.30
C LEU A 106 -14.74 -2.88 12.39
N ALA A 107 -15.40 -1.78 12.77
CA ALA A 107 -16.38 -1.12 11.93
C ALA A 107 -15.75 -0.55 10.65
N VAL A 108 -14.59 0.11 10.75
CA VAL A 108 -13.82 0.61 9.59
C VAL A 108 -13.45 -0.55 8.67
N VAL A 109 -12.97 -1.67 9.21
CA VAL A 109 -12.64 -2.89 8.45
C VAL A 109 -13.85 -3.42 7.69
N ALA A 110 -15.00 -3.51 8.35
CA ALA A 110 -16.24 -3.98 7.73
C ALA A 110 -16.69 -3.08 6.56
N MET A 111 -16.50 -1.76 6.70
CA MET A 111 -16.92 -0.76 5.71
C MET A 111 -15.95 -0.57 4.54
N THR A 112 -14.70 -1.05 4.64
CA THR A 112 -13.61 -0.75 3.69
C THR A 112 -13.53 -1.70 2.49
N ASP A 113 -13.49 -1.11 1.29
CA ASP A 113 -13.25 -1.78 0.00
C ASP A 113 -11.76 -2.01 -0.26
N TYR A 114 -11.21 -3.05 0.38
CA TYR A 114 -9.79 -3.41 0.21
C TYR A 114 -9.41 -3.87 -1.20
N LYS A 115 -10.38 -4.23 -2.06
CA LYS A 115 -10.12 -4.61 -3.46
C LYS A 115 -9.91 -3.38 -4.36
N ALA A 116 -10.28 -2.18 -3.91
CA ALA A 116 -10.16 -0.97 -4.72
C ALA A 116 -8.72 -0.50 -4.95
N ALA A 117 -7.77 -0.83 -4.06
CA ALA A 117 -6.37 -0.40 -4.20
C ALA A 117 -5.61 -1.07 -5.35
N GLY A 118 -6.07 -2.23 -5.83
CA GLY A 118 -5.48 -2.95 -6.97
C GLY A 118 -6.03 -2.54 -8.33
N ARG A 119 -7.08 -1.69 -8.37
CA ARG A 119 -7.55 -1.13 -9.63
C ARG A 119 -6.73 0.14 -9.87
N PRO A 120 -5.88 0.21 -10.92
CA PRO A 120 -5.27 1.48 -11.28
C PRO A 120 -6.41 2.47 -11.38
N ALA A 121 -6.28 3.62 -10.72
CA ALA A 121 -7.25 4.70 -10.84
C ALA A 121 -7.44 4.87 -12.34
N ARG A 122 -8.59 4.43 -12.86
CA ARG A 122 -8.97 4.68 -14.23
C ARG A 122 -9.11 6.19 -14.21
N TYR A 123 -8.05 6.89 -14.62
CA TYR A 123 -8.15 8.26 -15.04
C TYR A 123 -9.17 8.15 -16.16
N THR A 124 -10.42 8.43 -15.81
CA THR A 124 -11.47 8.58 -16.78
C THR A 124 -10.92 9.69 -17.67
N VAL A 125 -10.48 9.31 -18.87
CA VAL A 125 -10.50 10.21 -20.02
C VAL A 125 -11.97 10.58 -20.17
N ARG A 126 -12.42 11.52 -19.33
CA ARG A 126 -13.61 12.33 -19.52
C ARG A 126 -13.14 13.47 -20.40
N ASP A 127 -12.82 13.09 -21.62
CA ASP A 127 -12.61 13.98 -22.72
C ASP A 127 -13.07 13.19 -23.95
N GLY A 128 -14.22 13.58 -24.50
CA GLY A 128 -14.77 13.06 -25.75
C GLY A 128 -13.90 13.33 -26.99
N ARG A 129 -12.62 13.71 -26.84
CA ARG A 129 -11.67 13.92 -27.94
C ARG A 129 -10.82 12.69 -28.30
N GLY A 130 -11.04 11.54 -27.65
CA GLY A 130 -10.37 10.29 -28.05
C GLY A 130 -10.93 9.66 -29.33
N ALA A 131 -12.22 9.88 -29.63
CA ALA A 131 -12.84 9.35 -30.86
C ALA A 131 -12.51 10.21 -32.09
N GLY A 132 -12.49 11.54 -31.93
CA GLY A 132 -12.25 12.46 -33.05
C GLY A 132 -10.82 12.42 -33.61
N LEU A 133 -9.80 12.13 -32.79
CA LEU A 133 -8.43 12.04 -33.27
C LEU A 133 -8.18 10.77 -34.09
N ALA A 134 -8.80 9.65 -33.70
CA ALA A 134 -8.73 8.40 -34.46
C ALA A 134 -9.53 8.46 -35.78
N GLU A 135 -10.61 9.25 -35.82
CA GLU A 135 -11.36 9.55 -37.05
C GLU A 135 -10.57 10.51 -37.97
N ALA A 136 -10.02 11.59 -37.42
CA ALA A 136 -9.26 12.60 -38.17
C ALA A 136 -7.94 12.08 -38.76
N MET A 137 -7.35 11.05 -38.15
CA MET A 137 -6.16 10.36 -38.69
C MET A 137 -6.51 9.25 -39.68
N ARG A 138 -7.79 8.88 -39.83
CA ARG A 138 -8.23 7.86 -40.80
C ARG A 138 -8.37 8.42 -42.22
N ASP A 139 -8.57 9.74 -42.34
CA ASP A 139 -8.79 10.44 -43.61
C ASP A 139 -7.55 11.20 -44.14
N GLN A 140 -6.37 11.02 -43.54
CA GLN A 140 -5.13 11.56 -44.09
C GLN A 140 -4.48 10.53 -45.02
N PRO A 141 -4.48 10.71 -46.35
CA PRO A 141 -3.69 9.87 -47.23
C PRO A 141 -2.20 10.07 -46.93
N PRO A 142 -1.37 9.03 -47.06
CA PRO A 142 0.07 9.13 -46.78
C PRO A 142 0.69 10.17 -47.69
N HIS A 143 1.19 11.25 -47.10
CA HIS A 143 2.03 12.22 -47.80
C HIS A 143 3.41 11.56 -48.00
N MET A 144 3.60 10.92 -49.15
CA MET A 144 4.93 10.50 -49.59
C MET A 144 5.68 11.76 -50.04
N PRO A 145 6.80 12.15 -49.41
CA PRO A 145 7.67 13.15 -50.00
C PRO A 145 8.22 12.58 -51.32
N GLU A 146 7.86 13.22 -52.44
CA GLU A 146 8.47 12.92 -53.74
C GLU A 146 9.96 13.24 -53.66
N GLY A 147 10.82 12.24 -53.89
CA GLY A 147 12.19 12.48 -54.34
C GLY A 147 13.33 11.93 -53.49
N GLU A 148 13.11 11.31 -52.33
CA GLU A 148 14.23 10.80 -51.52
C GLU A 148 14.49 9.30 -51.79
N LYS A 149 15.53 9.02 -52.59
CA LYS A 149 16.01 7.65 -52.83
C LYS A 149 16.54 7.06 -51.51
N PRO A 150 16.24 5.79 -51.17
CA PRO A 150 16.80 5.15 -49.99
C PRO A 150 18.34 5.12 -50.07
N ASN A 151 18.99 5.78 -49.11
CA ASN A 151 20.44 5.68 -48.93
C ASN A 151 20.77 4.31 -48.31
N LEU A 152 21.05 3.32 -49.16
CA LEU A 152 21.62 2.04 -48.74
C LEU A 152 23.10 2.27 -48.44
N GLY A 153 23.41 2.60 -47.19
CA GLY A 153 24.78 2.65 -46.69
C GLY A 153 25.52 1.32 -46.93
N PRO A 154 26.86 1.36 -47.05
CA PRO A 154 27.64 0.18 -47.39
C PRO A 154 27.54 -0.91 -46.31
N PRO A 155 27.61 -2.21 -46.68
CA PRO A 155 27.47 -3.32 -45.76
C PRO A 155 28.62 -3.30 -44.73
N THR A 156 28.27 -3.11 -43.46
CA THR A 156 29.21 -3.24 -42.35
C THR A 156 29.60 -4.71 -42.17
N HIS A 157 30.89 -4.97 -42.21
CA HIS A 157 31.54 -6.24 -41.89
C HIS A 157 30.96 -6.90 -40.63
N PHE A 158 30.62 -8.18 -40.74
CA PHE A 158 30.40 -9.06 -39.60
C PHE A 158 31.76 -9.48 -39.00
N PRO A 159 31.97 -9.35 -37.68
CA PRO A 159 33.09 -10.01 -37.02
C PRO A 159 32.76 -11.49 -36.75
N GLU A 160 33.77 -12.34 -36.98
CA GLU A 160 33.80 -13.79 -36.79
C GLU A 160 33.30 -14.28 -35.41
N GLU A 161 32.64 -15.43 -35.45
CA GLU A 161 32.28 -16.26 -34.30
C GLU A 161 33.53 -16.71 -33.54
N VAL A 162 33.54 -16.48 -32.22
CA VAL A 162 34.47 -17.12 -31.29
C VAL A 162 33.82 -18.42 -30.82
N GLU A 163 34.14 -19.52 -31.51
CA GLU A 163 33.93 -20.87 -31.00
C GLU A 163 35.03 -21.26 -29.99
N GLY A 164 34.63 -21.97 -28.94
CA GLY A 164 35.50 -22.91 -28.23
C GLY A 164 35.79 -22.57 -26.77
N GLY A 165 35.18 -23.32 -25.84
CA GLY A 165 35.55 -23.25 -24.43
C GLY A 165 34.67 -24.05 -23.49
N THR A 166 34.56 -25.35 -23.73
CA THR A 166 33.81 -26.33 -22.92
C THR A 166 34.37 -26.47 -21.49
N ALA A 167 33.46 -26.76 -20.58
CA ALA A 167 33.64 -27.07 -19.15
C ALA A 167 34.69 -28.14 -18.82
N GLN A 168 35.32 -28.06 -17.62
CA GLN A 168 35.19 -29.06 -16.53
C GLN A 168 36.17 -28.85 -15.35
N ALA A 169 35.80 -29.49 -14.22
CA ALA A 169 36.57 -29.95 -13.06
C ALA A 169 36.84 -28.94 -11.93
N THR A 170 36.15 -28.98 -10.78
CA THR A 170 36.24 -29.94 -9.65
C THR A 170 37.66 -30.25 -9.17
N ARG A 171 38.05 -29.69 -8.01
CA ARG A 171 38.43 -30.47 -6.81
C ARG A 171 38.70 -29.55 -5.61
N SER A 172 38.12 -29.94 -4.48
CA SER A 172 38.53 -29.49 -3.15
C SER A 172 39.81 -30.23 -2.71
N GLY A 173 40.56 -29.64 -1.78
CA GLY A 173 41.49 -30.38 -0.94
C GLY A 173 42.79 -29.68 -0.59
N THR A 174 43.13 -29.80 0.70
CA THR A 174 44.42 -29.57 1.39
C THR A 174 44.86 -28.12 1.63
N ARG A 175 45.42 -27.76 2.78
CA ARG A 175 45.54 -28.33 4.14
C ARG A 175 46.12 -27.19 4.98
#